data_AF-A0A2J1DZ30-F1
#
_entry.id   AF-A0A2J1DZ30-F1
#
_cell.length_a   1.000
_cell.length_b   1.000
_cell.length_c   1.000
_cell.angle_alpha   90.00
_cell.angle_beta   90.00
_cell.angle_gamma   90.00
#
_symmetry.space_group_name_H-M   'P 1'
#
loop_
_entity.id
_entity.type
_entity.pdbx_description
1 polymer ?
#
loop_
_entity_poly.entity_id
_entity_poly.type
_entity_poly.pdbx_seq_one_letter_code
_entity_poly.pdbx_strand_id
1 'polypeptide(L)'
;HSLTGKFSEVLASSSHSVSKARELSSKLIFLLKYLPNLKIVLGSESNGSVSANNTLLFLKHNPSVVSIETGPPVWHKGFDHERRLLLRSNGLAPDSFSYGDIKTILSANFMALFGRSPKSPGNVLLYIGAPGHEYSWEHAEVKNQITNFLTNKLKT
;
A
#
# COMPACT_ATOMS: atom_id res chain seq x y z
N HIS A 1 2.74 -26.58 -2.66
CA HIS A 1 3.60 -25.38 -2.75
C HIS A 1 4.48 -25.29 -1.51
N SER A 2 5.81 -25.39 -1.67
CA SER A 2 6.79 -25.37 -0.58
C SER A 2 6.94 -23.98 0.05
N LEU A 3 7.21 -23.93 1.37
CA LEU A 3 7.58 -22.70 2.11
C LEU A 3 8.75 -21.96 1.46
N THR A 4 9.72 -22.69 0.88
CA THR A 4 10.89 -22.10 0.22
C THR A 4 10.54 -21.24 -0.99
N GLY A 5 9.49 -21.61 -1.75
CA GLY A 5 9.02 -20.84 -2.91
C GLY A 5 8.36 -19.51 -2.52
N LYS A 6 7.66 -19.48 -1.38
CA LYS A 6 7.06 -18.24 -0.85
C LYS A 6 8.14 -17.27 -0.34
N PHE A 7 9.19 -17.77 0.30
CA PHE A 7 10.33 -16.94 0.72
C PHE A 7 11.10 -16.36 -0.47
N SER A 8 11.34 -17.14 -1.53
CA SER A 8 12.01 -16.63 -2.73
C SER A 8 11.19 -15.56 -3.45
N GLU A 9 9.87 -15.69 -3.49
CA GLU A 9 8.97 -14.72 -4.12
C GLU A 9 8.90 -13.40 -3.33
N VAL A 10 8.88 -13.47 -1.99
CA VAL A 10 8.96 -12.30 -1.10
C VAL A 10 10.31 -11.57 -1.23
N LEU A 11 11.42 -12.31 -1.32
CA LEU A 11 12.75 -11.73 -1.52
C LEU A 11 12.93 -11.13 -2.92
N ALA A 12 12.38 -11.77 -3.96
CA ALA A 12 12.38 -11.24 -5.31
C ALA A 12 11.51 -9.97 -5.43
N SER A 13 10.31 -9.99 -4.84
CA SER A 13 9.44 -8.81 -4.78
C SER A 13 10.08 -7.65 -4.02
N SER A 14 10.78 -7.93 -2.91
CA SER A 14 11.43 -6.88 -2.11
C SER A 14 12.66 -6.28 -2.81
N SER A 15 13.56 -7.09 -3.37
CA SER A 15 14.74 -6.57 -4.11
C SER A 15 14.35 -5.76 -5.35
N HIS A 16 13.36 -6.22 -6.11
CA HIS A 16 12.81 -5.46 -7.25
C HIS A 16 12.18 -4.14 -6.81
N SER A 17 11.47 -4.14 -5.67
CA SER A 17 10.85 -2.93 -5.12
C SER A 17 11.86 -1.85 -4.75
N VAL A 18 13.05 -2.23 -4.26
CA VAL A 18 14.14 -1.30 -3.90
C VAL A 18 14.77 -0.67 -5.13
N SER A 19 15.05 -1.47 -6.17
CA SER A 19 15.61 -0.96 -7.42
C SER A 19 14.68 0.07 -8.08
N LYS A 20 13.39 -0.28 -8.20
CA LYS A 20 12.36 0.63 -8.72
C LYS A 20 12.20 1.89 -7.88
N ALA A 21 12.23 1.76 -6.55
CA ALA A 21 12.16 2.90 -5.65
C ALA A 21 13.35 3.85 -5.82
N ARG A 22 14.56 3.30 -6.05
CA ARG A 22 15.75 4.10 -6.31
C ARG A 22 15.61 4.86 -7.63
N GLU A 23 15.20 4.18 -8.70
CA GLU A 23 14.97 4.83 -10.00
C GLU A 23 13.92 5.96 -9.90
N LEU A 24 12.78 5.68 -9.26
CA LEU A 24 11.74 6.68 -9.04
C LEU A 24 12.27 7.84 -8.22
N SER A 25 13.00 7.59 -7.12
CA SER A 25 13.56 8.65 -6.29
C SER A 25 14.49 9.57 -7.07
N SER A 26 15.34 9.05 -7.96
CA SER A 26 16.21 9.85 -8.83
C SER A 26 15.42 10.75 -9.78
N LYS A 27 14.33 10.23 -10.38
CA LYS A 27 13.42 11.00 -11.23
C LYS A 27 12.74 12.13 -10.45
N LEU A 28 12.28 11.85 -9.22
CA LEU A 28 11.65 12.86 -8.37
C LEU A 28 12.65 13.93 -7.90
N ILE A 29 13.89 13.55 -7.57
CA ILE A 29 14.97 14.49 -7.23
C ILE A 29 15.21 15.45 -8.39
N PHE A 30 15.26 14.95 -9.62
CA PHE A 30 15.40 15.79 -10.81
C PHE A 30 14.23 16.79 -10.91
N LEU A 31 12.98 16.33 -10.80
CA LEU A 31 11.82 17.21 -10.86
C LEU A 31 11.83 18.27 -9.77
N LEU A 32 12.08 17.88 -8.52
CA LEU A 32 12.10 18.77 -7.36
C LEU A 32 13.24 19.79 -7.42
N LYS A 33 14.35 19.46 -8.11
CA LYS A 33 15.45 20.40 -8.36
C LYS A 33 15.04 21.55 -9.28
N TYR A 34 14.23 21.27 -10.30
CA TYR A 34 13.84 22.27 -11.30
C TYR A 34 12.44 22.88 -11.07
N LEU A 35 11.64 22.27 -10.20
CA LEU A 35 10.32 22.73 -9.80
C LEU A 35 10.27 22.81 -8.26
N PRO A 36 10.89 23.83 -7.63
CA PRO A 36 11.08 23.87 -6.17
C PRO A 36 9.76 23.92 -5.37
N ASN A 37 8.68 24.38 -6.00
CA ASN A 37 7.35 24.45 -5.40
C ASN A 37 6.49 23.21 -5.68
N LEU A 38 6.99 22.24 -6.45
CA LEU A 38 6.26 21.02 -6.76
C LEU A 38 6.06 20.19 -5.49
N LYS A 39 4.81 19.80 -5.24
CA LYS A 39 4.42 18.81 -4.22
C LYS A 39 4.10 17.49 -4.90
N ILE A 40 4.53 16.39 -4.29
CA ILE A 40 4.41 15.04 -4.86
C ILE A 40 3.71 14.16 -3.84
N VAL A 41 2.64 13.49 -4.27
CA VAL A 41 1.92 12.49 -3.49
C VAL A 41 2.17 11.13 -4.13
N LEU A 42 2.80 10.23 -3.40
CA LEU A 42 2.98 8.84 -3.82
C LEU A 42 1.73 8.06 -3.42
N GLY A 43 0.94 7.62 -4.39
CA GLY A 43 -0.19 6.71 -4.17
C GLY A 43 0.21 5.27 -4.46
N SER A 44 -0.15 4.34 -3.59
CA SER A 44 0.19 2.93 -3.80
C SER A 44 -0.73 1.97 -3.05
N GLU A 45 -0.88 0.78 -3.61
CA GLU A 45 -1.66 -0.31 -3.06
C GLU A 45 -0.85 -1.60 -3.04
N SER A 46 -1.07 -2.46 -2.05
CA SER A 46 -0.52 -3.82 -2.01
C SER A 46 1.01 -3.81 -2.09
N ASN A 47 1.61 -4.64 -2.95
CA ASN A 47 3.06 -4.65 -3.19
C ASN A 47 3.63 -3.28 -3.61
N GLY A 48 2.81 -2.42 -4.22
CA GLY A 48 3.20 -1.05 -4.57
C GLY A 48 3.58 -0.22 -3.33
N SER A 49 2.98 -0.50 -2.18
CA SER A 49 3.29 0.19 -0.93
C SER A 49 4.73 -0.02 -0.48
N VAL A 50 5.35 -1.16 -0.82
CA VAL A 50 6.77 -1.43 -0.52
C VAL A 50 7.67 -0.48 -1.33
N SER A 51 7.35 -0.29 -2.62
CA SER A 51 8.07 0.65 -3.49
C SER A 51 7.84 2.11 -3.08
N ALA A 52 6.61 2.49 -2.73
CA ALA A 52 6.31 3.84 -2.24
C ALA A 52 7.03 4.14 -0.93
N ASN A 53 7.01 3.19 0.02
CA ASN A 53 7.72 3.33 1.30
C ASN A 53 9.22 3.50 1.10
N ASN A 54 9.84 2.66 0.26
CA ASN A 54 11.27 2.77 -0.06
C ASN A 54 11.60 4.08 -0.80
N THR A 55 10.70 4.56 -1.68
CA THR A 55 10.88 5.84 -2.38
C THR A 55 10.84 7.00 -1.39
N LEU A 56 9.88 7.00 -0.46
CA LEU A 56 9.80 7.99 0.60
C LEU A 56 11.03 7.93 1.52
N LEU A 57 11.57 6.73 1.80
CA LEU A 57 12.78 6.55 2.58
C LEU A 57 14.01 7.21 1.92
N PHE A 58 14.17 7.06 0.60
CA PHE A 58 15.23 7.75 -0.15
C PHE A 58 15.03 9.28 -0.17
N LEU A 59 13.78 9.74 -0.04
CA LEU A 59 13.39 11.16 -0.02
C LEU A 59 13.02 11.65 1.39
N LYS A 60 13.54 10.99 2.44
CA LYS A 60 13.18 11.26 3.85
C LYS A 60 13.49 12.69 4.33
N HIS A 61 14.34 13.41 3.61
CA HIS A 61 14.68 14.81 3.92
C HIS A 61 14.01 15.83 3.00
N ASN A 62 13.28 15.39 1.97
CA ASN A 62 12.60 16.31 1.06
C ASN A 62 11.14 16.52 1.50
N PRO A 63 10.76 17.68 2.07
CA PRO A 63 9.44 17.89 2.65
C PRO A 63 8.31 17.95 1.61
N SER A 64 8.64 18.08 0.33
CA SER A 64 7.65 18.18 -0.75
C SER A 64 7.05 16.85 -1.20
N VAL A 65 7.48 15.73 -0.60
CA VAL A 65 7.00 14.39 -0.96
C VAL A 65 6.21 13.80 0.20
N VAL A 66 5.03 13.25 -0.06
CA VAL A 66 4.25 12.48 0.92
C VAL A 66 3.81 11.16 0.31
N SER A 67 3.49 10.17 1.14
CA SER A 67 3.08 8.82 0.70
C SER A 67 1.72 8.45 1.29
N ILE A 68 0.86 7.90 0.46
CA ILE A 68 -0.40 7.25 0.84
C ILE A 68 -0.30 5.80 0.37
N GLU A 69 -0.37 4.89 1.32
CA GLU A 69 -0.17 3.46 1.13
C GLU A 69 -1.41 2.72 1.63
N THR A 70 -2.00 1.90 0.78
CA THR A 70 -3.15 1.04 1.11
C THR A 70 -2.77 -0.43 1.03
N GLY A 71 -3.17 -1.19 2.03
CA GLY A 71 -3.09 -2.65 1.97
C GLY A 71 -1.68 -3.24 1.82
N PRO A 72 -0.63 -2.77 2.49
CA PRO A 72 0.71 -3.33 2.29
C PRO A 72 0.76 -4.82 2.64
N PRO A 73 1.73 -5.58 2.10
CA PRO A 73 1.94 -6.96 2.49
C PRO A 73 2.26 -7.08 3.98
N VAL A 74 1.76 -8.12 4.65
CA VAL A 74 1.94 -8.34 6.10
C VAL A 74 3.41 -8.33 6.56
N TRP A 75 4.33 -8.78 5.71
CA TRP A 75 5.76 -8.82 6.02
C TRP A 75 6.42 -7.43 5.96
N HIS A 76 5.78 -6.46 5.32
CA HIS A 76 6.32 -5.10 5.21
C HIS A 76 5.93 -4.29 6.44
N LYS A 77 6.90 -4.10 7.35
CA LYS A 77 6.75 -3.23 8.52
C LYS A 77 6.77 -1.74 8.13
N GLY A 78 7.44 -1.41 7.01
CA GLY A 78 7.62 -0.05 6.51
C GLY A 78 8.38 0.86 7.47
N PHE A 79 8.91 1.96 6.95
CA PHE A 79 9.41 3.03 7.79
C PHE A 79 8.24 3.89 8.29
N ASP A 80 8.15 4.08 9.61
CA ASP A 80 7.17 4.98 10.22
C ASP A 80 7.64 6.44 10.07
N HIS A 81 6.78 7.28 9.50
CA HIS A 81 7.15 8.64 9.16
C HIS A 81 5.91 9.53 9.07
N GLU A 82 5.99 10.75 9.59
CA GLU A 82 4.85 11.68 9.62
C GLU A 82 4.31 12.07 8.22
N ARG A 83 5.12 11.91 7.17
CA ARG A 83 4.74 12.14 5.76
C ARG A 83 4.20 10.89 5.06
N ARG A 84 3.83 9.86 5.83
CA ARG A 84 3.26 8.60 5.35
C ARG A 84 1.91 8.37 5.99
N LEU A 85 0.88 8.21 5.18
CA LEU A 85 -0.40 7.65 5.58
C LEU A 85 -0.42 6.18 5.20
N LEU A 86 -0.67 5.31 6.17
CA LEU A 86 -0.81 3.88 5.96
C LEU A 86 -2.22 3.42 6.33
N LEU A 87 -2.95 2.89 5.36
CA LEU A 87 -4.27 2.30 5.52
C LEU A 87 -4.17 0.78 5.46
N ARG A 88 -4.64 0.10 6.51
CA ARG A 88 -4.75 -1.37 6.58
C ARG A 88 -6.20 -1.82 6.75
N SER A 89 -7.14 -0.93 6.43
CA SER A 89 -8.56 -1.17 6.51
C SER A 89 -9.22 -0.28 5.49
N ASN A 90 -10.25 -0.80 4.82
CA ASN A 90 -11.05 -0.01 3.90
C ASN A 90 -12.19 0.73 4.61
N GLY A 91 -12.23 0.72 5.95
CA GLY A 91 -13.27 1.35 6.75
C GLY A 91 -14.51 0.48 7.00
N LEU A 92 -14.69 -0.58 6.23
CA LEU A 92 -15.78 -1.55 6.41
C LEU A 92 -15.28 -2.85 7.08
N ALA A 93 -14.08 -3.28 6.73
CA ALA A 93 -13.41 -4.44 7.31
C ALA A 93 -11.89 -4.24 7.36
N PRO A 94 -11.20 -4.81 8.37
CA PRO A 94 -9.75 -4.91 8.35
C PRO A 94 -9.26 -5.63 7.09
N ASP A 95 -8.15 -5.16 6.53
CA ASP A 95 -7.52 -5.77 5.36
C ASP A 95 -6.84 -7.08 5.75
N SER A 96 -7.49 -8.19 5.41
CA SER A 96 -7.00 -9.54 5.72
C SER A 96 -5.63 -9.84 5.11
N PHE A 97 -5.27 -9.25 3.97
CA PHE A 97 -3.95 -9.40 3.37
C PHE A 97 -2.88 -8.66 4.17
N SER A 98 -3.16 -7.42 4.59
CA SER A 98 -2.22 -6.63 5.40
C SER A 98 -2.03 -7.14 6.81
N TYR A 99 -3.05 -7.77 7.39
CA TYR A 99 -2.96 -8.39 8.71
C TYR A 99 -2.47 -9.85 8.65
N GLY A 100 -2.33 -10.43 7.45
CA GLY A 100 -1.95 -11.83 7.31
C GLY A 100 -3.00 -12.78 7.86
N ASP A 101 -4.28 -12.42 7.78
CA ASP A 101 -5.40 -13.25 8.20
C ASP A 101 -5.69 -14.33 7.16
N ILE A 102 -4.81 -15.33 7.16
CA ILE A 102 -4.86 -16.47 6.26
C ILE A 102 -6.16 -17.25 6.44
N LYS A 103 -6.74 -17.30 7.66
CA LYS A 103 -8.01 -18.00 7.91
C LYS A 103 -9.16 -17.32 7.17
N THR A 104 -9.24 -16.00 7.25
CA THR A 104 -10.26 -15.21 6.54
C THR A 104 -10.09 -15.30 5.03
N ILE A 105 -8.86 -15.25 4.52
CA ILE A 105 -8.57 -15.45 3.09
C ILE A 105 -9.00 -16.85 2.64
N LEU A 106 -8.58 -17.92 3.33
CA LEU A 106 -8.95 -19.28 2.95
C LEU A 106 -10.47 -19.52 3.01
N SER A 107 -11.13 -19.02 4.06
CA SER A 107 -12.58 -19.09 4.22
C SER A 107 -13.33 -18.36 3.10
N ALA A 108 -12.90 -17.14 2.75
CA ALA A 108 -13.51 -16.35 1.69
C ALA A 108 -13.40 -17.04 0.32
N ASN A 109 -12.23 -17.61 0.00
CA ASN A 109 -12.03 -18.35 -1.25
C ASN A 109 -12.80 -19.68 -1.26
N PHE A 110 -12.90 -20.39 -0.11
CA PHE A 110 -13.73 -21.59 0.01
C PHE A 110 -15.22 -21.26 -0.19
N MET A 111 -15.73 -20.21 0.46
CA MET A 111 -17.11 -19.75 0.27
C MET A 111 -17.41 -19.34 -1.18
N ALA A 112 -16.46 -18.68 -1.85
CA ALA A 112 -16.58 -18.30 -3.24
C ALA A 112 -16.73 -19.52 -4.17
N LEU A 113 -16.06 -20.64 -3.89
CA LEU A 113 -16.24 -21.91 -4.61
C LEU A 113 -17.67 -22.49 -4.48
N PHE A 114 -18.40 -22.14 -3.42
CA PHE A 114 -19.81 -22.50 -3.22
C PHE A 114 -20.78 -21.35 -3.58
N GLY A 115 -20.32 -20.36 -4.35
CA GLY A 115 -21.15 -19.25 -4.83
C GLY A 115 -21.52 -18.21 -3.77
N ARG A 116 -20.80 -18.16 -2.63
CA ARG A 116 -21.03 -17.19 -1.55
C ARG A 116 -19.92 -16.15 -1.51
N SER A 117 -20.26 -14.86 -1.61
CA SER A 117 -19.31 -13.75 -1.49
C SER A 117 -19.26 -13.18 -0.06
N PRO A 118 -18.07 -12.80 0.45
CA PRO A 118 -17.95 -12.11 1.74
C PRO A 118 -18.62 -10.72 1.70
N LYS A 119 -19.03 -10.21 2.87
CA LYS A 119 -19.71 -8.91 3.00
C LYS A 119 -18.87 -7.69 2.56
N SER A 120 -17.54 -7.81 2.62
CA SER A 120 -16.58 -6.79 2.16
C SER A 120 -15.52 -7.50 1.32
N PRO A 121 -15.77 -7.72 0.03
CA PRO A 121 -14.82 -8.38 -0.85
C PRO A 121 -13.58 -7.50 -1.10
N GLY A 122 -12.57 -8.11 -1.70
CA GLY A 122 -11.30 -7.51 -2.06
C GLY A 122 -10.43 -8.59 -2.66
N ASN A 123 -9.54 -8.26 -3.59
CA ASN A 123 -8.77 -9.27 -4.33
C ASN A 123 -7.27 -8.94 -4.30
N VAL A 124 -6.45 -9.95 -3.99
CA VAL A 124 -5.01 -9.91 -4.19
C VAL A 124 -4.67 -10.72 -5.44
N LEU A 125 -3.71 -10.26 -6.25
CA LEU A 125 -3.27 -10.96 -7.48
C LEU A 125 -4.47 -11.31 -8.40
N LEU A 126 -5.43 -10.39 -8.52
CA LEU A 126 -6.67 -10.47 -9.33
C LEU A 126 -7.69 -11.56 -8.96
N TYR A 127 -7.31 -12.62 -8.24
CA TYR A 127 -8.18 -13.81 -8.06
C TYR A 127 -8.28 -14.35 -6.62
N ILE A 128 -7.45 -13.88 -5.69
CA ILE A 128 -7.49 -14.36 -4.30
C ILE A 128 -8.37 -13.42 -3.50
N GLY A 129 -9.53 -13.91 -3.04
CA GLY A 129 -10.40 -13.17 -2.14
C GLY A 129 -9.68 -12.81 -0.83
N ALA A 130 -9.41 -11.53 -0.64
CA ALA A 130 -8.85 -10.92 0.56
C ALA A 130 -9.84 -9.85 1.07
N PRO A 131 -10.75 -10.22 1.98
CA PRO A 131 -11.70 -9.28 2.56
C PRO A 131 -11.01 -8.03 3.12
N GLY A 132 -11.60 -6.86 2.88
CA GLY A 132 -11.08 -5.57 3.31
C GLY A 132 -9.92 -5.01 2.47
N HIS A 133 -9.43 -5.75 1.46
CA HIS A 133 -8.35 -5.32 0.57
C HIS A 133 -8.81 -4.44 -0.60
N GLU A 134 -10.10 -4.11 -0.68
CA GLU A 134 -10.63 -3.15 -1.65
C GLU A 134 -10.72 -1.75 -1.03
N TYR A 135 -9.94 -0.81 -1.55
CA TYR A 135 -9.92 0.58 -1.10
C TYR A 135 -10.64 1.46 -2.12
N SER A 136 -11.86 1.89 -1.80
CA SER A 136 -12.68 2.75 -2.66
C SER A 136 -12.80 4.15 -2.08
N TRP A 137 -12.91 5.15 -2.97
CA TRP A 137 -13.23 6.53 -2.57
C TRP A 137 -14.65 6.68 -2.00
N GLU A 138 -15.53 5.73 -2.32
CA GLU A 138 -16.89 5.66 -1.75
C GLU A 138 -16.89 5.22 -0.29
N HIS A 139 -15.79 4.62 0.19
CA HIS A 139 -15.65 4.30 1.60
C HIS A 139 -15.32 5.57 2.38
N ALA A 140 -16.30 6.07 3.14
CA ALA A 140 -16.20 7.34 3.86
C ALA A 140 -14.95 7.45 4.73
N GLU A 141 -14.54 6.36 5.40
CA GLU A 141 -13.34 6.33 6.23
C GLU A 141 -12.06 6.51 5.42
N VAL A 142 -11.93 5.83 4.27
CA VAL A 142 -10.78 5.97 3.35
C VAL A 142 -10.69 7.41 2.86
N LYS A 143 -11.81 7.96 2.38
CA LYS A 143 -11.91 9.34 1.91
C LYS A 143 -11.53 10.33 3.00
N ASN A 144 -12.04 10.15 4.22
CA ASN A 144 -11.77 11.04 5.36
C ASN A 144 -10.30 11.01 5.76
N GLN A 145 -9.69 9.83 5.91
CA GLN A 145 -8.29 9.71 6.29
C GLN A 145 -7.35 10.32 5.24
N ILE A 146 -7.59 10.04 3.95
CA ILE A 146 -6.78 10.61 2.86
C ILE A 146 -6.95 12.12 2.80
N THR A 147 -8.20 12.62 2.85
CA THR A 147 -8.47 14.06 2.79
C THR A 147 -7.82 14.78 3.97
N ASN A 148 -7.99 14.30 5.20
CA ASN A 148 -7.38 14.88 6.39
C ASN A 148 -5.85 14.91 6.31
N PHE A 149 -5.25 13.80 5.86
CA PHE A 149 -3.79 13.73 5.69
C PHE A 149 -3.29 14.75 4.65
N LEU A 150 -3.90 14.80 3.47
CA LEU A 150 -3.52 15.74 2.42
C LEU A 150 -3.75 17.18 2.86
N THR A 151 -4.90 17.48 3.46
CA THR A 151 -5.19 18.80 4.01
C THR A 151 -4.16 19.20 5.05
N ASN A 152 -3.63 18.29 5.87
CA ASN A 152 -2.61 18.64 6.86
C ASN A 152 -1.21 18.78 6.26
N LYS A 153 -0.85 17.99 5.25
CA LYS A 153 0.52 17.94 4.70
C LYS A 153 0.76 18.85 3.50
N LEU A 154 -0.30 19.31 2.85
CA LEU A 154 -0.22 20.20 1.69
C LEU A 154 -0.65 21.63 2.01
N LYS A 155 -0.89 22.00 3.28
CA LYS A 155 -1.07 23.42 3.63
C LYS A 155 0.20 24.18 3.26
N THR A 156 0.02 25.22 2.45
CA THR A 156 0.98 26.31 2.25
C THR A 156 1.18 27.10 3.52
#